data_AF-A0A9J6RIE5-F1
#
_entry.id   AF-A0A9J6RIE5-F1
#
_cell.length_a   1.000
_cell.length_b   1.000
_cell.length_c   1.000
_cell.angle_alpha   90.00
_cell.angle_beta   90.00
_cell.angle_gamma   90.00
#
_symmetry.space_group_name_H-M   'P 1'
#
loop_
_entity.id
_entity.type
_entity.pdbx_description
1 polymer ?
#
loop_
_entity_poly.entity_id
_entity_poly.type
_entity_poly.pdbx_seq_one_letter_code
_entity_poly.pdbx_strand_id
1 'polypeptide(L)'
;MLIWGALFVLAAYSVAVSGYAIKNRNKLEQLEASLSEKMAQFNRELEAVNNGAIGVGQHLIHVEKKLNTVVSEQERLLTTAEFQPYGQAEAMAEQGVDAEQLSERFGLSESEAQLMSMIKQRSAAQAL
;
A
#
# COMPACT_ATOMS: atom_id res chain seq x y z
N MET A 1 22.63 -28.88 -81.20
CA MET A 1 23.41 -28.39 -80.05
C MET A 1 22.68 -27.31 -79.24
N LEU A 2 21.91 -26.40 -79.86
CA LEU A 2 21.17 -25.34 -79.15
C LEU A 2 20.10 -25.83 -78.14
N ILE A 3 19.42 -26.95 -78.42
CA ILE A 3 18.33 -27.50 -77.60
C ILE A 3 18.82 -27.94 -76.20
N TRP A 4 20.03 -28.50 -76.11
CA TRP A 4 20.62 -28.94 -74.84
C TRP A 4 21.02 -27.75 -73.94
N GLY A 5 21.45 -26.64 -74.53
CA GLY A 5 21.75 -25.41 -73.80
C GLY A 5 20.49 -24.78 -73.18
N ALA A 6 19.38 -24.74 -73.92
CA ALA A 6 18.11 -24.21 -73.42
C ALA A 6 17.56 -25.04 -72.23
N LEU A 7 17.72 -26.36 -72.28
CA LEU A 7 17.30 -27.28 -71.21
C LEU A 7 18.10 -27.05 -69.91
N PHE A 8 19.41 -26.79 -70.02
CA PHE A 8 20.25 -26.48 -68.87
C PHE A 8 19.88 -25.16 -68.19
N VAL A 9 19.58 -24.12 -68.98
CA VAL A 9 19.17 -22.80 -68.44
C VAL A 9 17.84 -22.91 -67.70
N LEU A 10 16.88 -23.66 -68.24
CA LEU A 10 15.56 -23.84 -67.65
C LEU A 10 15.64 -24.66 -66.34
N ALA A 11 16.49 -25.68 -66.31
CA ALA A 11 16.78 -26.44 -65.09
C ALA A 11 17.46 -25.56 -64.03
N ALA A 12 18.46 -24.75 -64.41
CA ALA A 12 19.14 -23.84 -63.48
C ALA A 12 18.18 -22.79 -62.90
N TYR A 13 17.27 -22.25 -63.72
CA TYR A 13 16.24 -21.31 -63.28
C TYR A 13 15.28 -21.93 -62.27
N SER A 14 14.83 -23.17 -62.51
CA SER A 14 13.94 -23.90 -61.59
C SER A 14 14.61 -24.12 -60.21
N VAL A 15 15.89 -24.51 -60.21
CA VAL A 15 16.66 -24.72 -58.97
C VAL A 15 16.85 -23.41 -58.21
N ALA A 16 17.13 -22.31 -58.91
CA ALA A 16 17.27 -20.99 -58.28
C ALA A 16 15.98 -20.53 -57.60
N VAL A 17 14.82 -20.69 -58.27
CA VAL A 17 13.51 -20.35 -57.70
C VAL A 17 13.19 -21.23 -56.50
N SER A 18 13.46 -22.53 -56.60
CA SER A 18 13.21 -23.47 -55.49
C SER A 18 14.09 -23.16 -54.27
N GLY A 19 15.36 -22.81 -54.48
CA GLY A 19 16.27 -22.37 -53.41
C GLY A 19 15.81 -21.06 -52.76
N TYR A 20 15.30 -20.11 -53.54
CA TYR A 20 14.76 -18.85 -53.02
C TYR A 20 13.50 -19.07 -52.19
N ALA A 21 12.61 -19.96 -52.63
CA ALA A 21 11.40 -20.32 -51.90
C ALA A 21 11.70 -20.96 -50.54
N ILE A 22 12.68 -21.88 -50.47
CA ILE A 22 13.08 -22.54 -49.22
C ILE A 22 13.68 -21.52 -48.25
N LYS A 23 14.58 -20.64 -48.72
CA LYS A 23 15.17 -19.60 -47.87
C LYS A 23 14.12 -18.64 -47.32
N ASN A 24 13.11 -18.32 -48.11
CA ASN A 24 12.04 -17.42 -47.67
C ASN A 24 11.13 -18.09 -46.63
N ARG A 25 10.84 -19.39 -46.77
CA ARG A 25 10.10 -20.18 -45.78
C ARG A 25 10.85 -20.23 -44.44
N ASN A 26 12.15 -20.52 -44.46
CA ASN A 26 12.95 -20.56 -43.24
C ASN A 26 12.98 -19.21 -42.52
N LYS A 27 12.98 -18.09 -43.26
CA LYS A 27 12.87 -16.75 -42.67
C LYS A 27 11.51 -16.51 -42.03
N LEU A 28 10.43 -16.96 -42.66
CA LEU A 28 9.08 -16.88 -42.10
C LEU A 28 8.98 -17.69 -40.80
N GLU A 29 9.48 -18.92 -40.79
CA GLU A 29 9.48 -19.79 -39.60
C GLU A 29 10.31 -19.17 -38.46
N GLN A 30 11.48 -18.60 -38.77
CA GLN A 30 12.29 -17.89 -37.77
C GLN A 30 11.57 -16.65 -37.22
N LEU A 31 10.84 -15.93 -38.06
CA LEU A 31 10.09 -14.75 -37.65
C LEU A 31 8.91 -15.13 -36.77
N GLU A 32 8.17 -16.18 -37.15
CA GLU A 32 7.08 -16.74 -36.33
C GLU A 32 7.59 -17.26 -34.99
N ALA A 33 8.71 -17.99 -34.98
CA ALA A 33 9.33 -18.46 -33.75
C ALA A 33 9.74 -17.31 -32.84
N SER A 34 10.38 -16.27 -33.40
CA SER A 34 10.78 -15.07 -32.64
C SER A 34 9.59 -14.31 -32.09
N LEU A 35 8.49 -14.24 -32.85
CA LEU A 35 7.26 -13.56 -32.41
C LEU A 35 6.57 -14.35 -31.30
N SER A 36 6.51 -15.68 -31.44
CA SER A 36 5.98 -16.58 -30.42
C SER A 36 6.78 -16.50 -29.12
N GLU A 37 8.11 -16.45 -29.21
CA GLU A 37 8.98 -16.28 -28.05
C GLU A 37 8.75 -14.94 -27.33
N LYS A 38 8.62 -13.84 -28.09
CA LYS A 38 8.28 -12.53 -27.52
C LYS A 38 6.90 -12.50 -26.88
N MET A 39 5.90 -13.14 -27.48
CA MET A 39 4.57 -13.26 -26.89
C MET A 39 4.60 -14.07 -25.59
N ALA A 40 5.35 -15.18 -25.58
CA ALA A 40 5.54 -15.96 -24.37
C ALA A 40 6.26 -15.16 -23.26
N GLN A 41 7.24 -14.33 -23.62
CA GLN A 41 7.89 -13.42 -22.69
C GLN A 41 6.92 -12.37 -22.14
N PHE A 42 6.16 -11.71 -23.01
CA PHE A 42 5.17 -10.73 -22.57
C PHE A 42 4.10 -11.34 -21.67
N ASN A 43 3.64 -12.56 -21.95
CA ASN A 43 2.70 -13.24 -21.05
C ASN A 43 3.31 -13.49 -19.66
N ARG A 44 4.58 -13.92 -19.60
CA ARG A 44 5.28 -14.08 -18.31
C ARG A 44 5.43 -12.76 -17.56
N GLU A 45 5.77 -11.68 -18.27
CA GLU A 45 5.85 -10.35 -17.68
C GLU A 45 4.47 -9.87 -17.19
N LEU A 46 3.40 -10.14 -17.94
CA LEU A 46 2.03 -9.81 -17.56
C LEU A 46 1.60 -10.57 -16.31
N GLU A 47 1.91 -11.87 -16.22
CA GLU A 47 1.65 -12.69 -15.04
C GLU A 47 2.41 -12.18 -13.83
N ALA A 48 3.69 -11.82 -13.99
CA ALA A 48 4.49 -11.24 -12.92
C ALA A 48 3.92 -9.89 -12.44
N VAL A 49 3.51 -9.02 -13.37
CA VAL A 49 2.87 -7.73 -13.05
C VAL A 49 1.53 -7.95 -12.36
N ASN A 50 0.69 -8.86 -12.85
CA ASN A 50 -0.59 -9.18 -12.24
C ASN A 50 -0.42 -9.72 -10.81
N ASN A 51 0.51 -10.66 -10.62
CA ASN A 51 0.82 -11.19 -9.29
C ASN A 51 1.38 -10.10 -8.35
N GLY A 52 2.22 -9.21 -8.88
CA GLY A 52 2.72 -8.05 -8.14
C GLY A 52 1.61 -7.08 -7.74
N ALA A 53 0.70 -6.75 -8.67
CA ALA A 53 -0.43 -5.87 -8.43
C ALA A 53 -1.41 -6.45 -7.40
N ILE A 54 -1.68 -7.77 -7.45
CA ILE A 54 -2.49 -8.48 -6.44
C ILE A 54 -1.82 -8.40 -5.07
N GLY A 55 -0.50 -8.65 -4.98
CA GLY A 55 0.24 -8.56 -3.73
C GLY A 55 0.21 -7.16 -3.10
N VAL A 56 0.42 -6.12 -3.93
CA VAL A 56 0.32 -4.72 -3.49
C VAL A 56 -1.10 -4.38 -3.04
N GLY A 57 -2.14 -4.83 -3.75
CA GLY A 57 -3.53 -4.63 -3.37
C GLY A 57 -3.87 -5.26 -2.01
N GLN A 58 -3.44 -6.50 -1.77
CA GLN A 58 -3.61 -7.16 -0.47
C GLN A 58 -2.88 -6.45 0.66
N HIS A 59 -1.67 -5.95 0.40
CA HIS A 59 -0.92 -5.17 1.37
C HIS A 59 -1.62 -3.83 1.68
N LEU A 60 -2.14 -3.15 0.67
CA LEU A 60 -2.91 -1.91 0.83
C LEU A 60 -4.13 -2.12 1.72
N ILE A 61 -4.91 -3.19 1.47
CA ILE A 61 -6.08 -3.56 2.30
C ILE A 61 -5.66 -3.81 3.76
N HIS A 62 -4.52 -4.47 3.99
CA HIS A 62 -4.03 -4.71 5.34
C HIS A 62 -3.63 -3.41 6.06
N VAL A 63 -2.95 -2.51 5.35
CA VAL A 63 -2.55 -1.19 5.88
C VAL A 63 -3.78 -0.35 6.18
N GLU A 64 -4.78 -0.31 5.28
CA GLU A 64 -6.02 0.41 5.47
C GLU A 64 -6.81 -0.12 6.68
N LYS A 65 -6.90 -1.45 6.83
CA LYS A 65 -7.53 -2.06 8.01
C LYS A 65 -6.83 -1.67 9.30
N LYS A 66 -5.49 -1.72 9.31
CA LYS A 66 -4.69 -1.35 10.48
C LYS A 66 -4.84 0.14 10.81
N LEU A 67 -4.86 1.00 9.79
CA LEU A 67 -5.10 2.43 9.95
C LEU A 67 -6.48 2.68 10.55
N ASN A 68 -7.53 2.04 10.02
CA ASN A 68 -8.88 2.18 10.53
C ASN A 68 -8.98 1.76 12.01
N THR A 69 -8.32 0.66 12.40
CA THR A 69 -8.26 0.25 13.81
C THR A 69 -7.55 1.30 14.67
N VAL A 70 -6.41 1.84 14.23
CA VAL A 70 -5.68 2.86 14.98
C VAL A 70 -6.49 4.14 15.12
N VAL A 71 -7.19 4.56 14.06
CA VAL A 71 -8.07 5.74 14.09
C VAL A 71 -9.23 5.52 15.06
N SER A 72 -9.88 4.36 15.02
CA SER A 72 -10.97 4.04 15.95
C SER A 72 -10.51 3.99 17.40
N GLU A 73 -9.29 3.50 17.67
CA GLU A 73 -8.73 3.50 19.02
C GLU A 73 -8.35 4.92 19.47
N GLN A 74 -7.84 5.77 18.59
CA GLN A 74 -7.61 7.18 18.91
C GLN A 74 -8.91 7.91 19.23
N GLU A 75 -9.98 7.69 18.47
CA GLU A 75 -11.28 8.29 18.72
C GLU A 75 -11.86 7.83 20.07
N ARG A 76 -11.72 6.54 20.41
CA ARG A 76 -12.08 6.01 21.73
C ARG A 76 -11.24 6.63 22.85
N LEU A 77 -9.93 6.78 22.65
CA LEU A 77 -9.03 7.39 23.64
C LEU A 77 -9.33 8.87 23.84
N LEU A 78 -9.60 9.62 22.77
CA LEU A 78 -10.01 11.02 22.84
C LEU A 78 -11.33 11.15 23.59
N THR A 79 -12.34 10.36 23.23
CA THR A 79 -13.64 10.37 23.94
C THR A 79 -13.48 9.99 25.42
N THR A 80 -12.62 9.02 25.73
CA THR A 80 -12.36 8.59 27.11
C THR A 80 -11.57 9.63 27.91
N ALA A 81 -10.62 10.32 27.27
CA ALA A 81 -9.84 11.40 27.87
C ALA A 81 -10.70 12.65 28.10
N GLU A 82 -11.63 12.96 27.19
CA GLU A 82 -12.58 14.07 27.34
C GLU A 82 -13.60 13.79 28.46
N PHE A 83 -13.92 12.52 28.71
CA PHE A 83 -14.73 12.06 29.85
C PHE A 83 -13.93 11.82 31.14
N GLN A 84 -12.64 12.15 31.18
CA GLN A 84 -11.83 11.87 32.37
C GLN A 84 -12.22 12.83 33.52
N PRO A 85 -12.56 12.31 34.71
CA PRO A 85 -13.02 13.10 35.85
C PRO A 85 -12.06 14.22 36.27
N TYR A 86 -10.78 14.12 35.88
CA TYR A 86 -9.75 15.12 36.15
C TYR A 86 -10.01 16.49 35.50
N GLY A 87 -10.48 16.55 34.24
CA GLY A 87 -10.77 17.84 33.58
C GLY A 87 -12.02 18.51 34.16
N GLN A 88 -13.02 17.71 34.55
CA GLN A 88 -14.22 18.21 35.23
C GLN A 88 -13.92 18.61 36.69
N ALA A 89 -13.05 17.88 37.38
CA ALA A 89 -12.56 18.22 38.72
C ALA A 89 -11.72 19.50 38.71
N GLU A 90 -10.92 19.74 37.67
CA GLU A 90 -10.17 20.99 37.49
C GLU A 90 -11.12 22.19 37.34
N ALA A 91 -12.15 22.08 36.49
CA ALA A 91 -13.14 23.13 36.29
C ALA A 91 -14.03 23.39 37.53
N MET A 92 -14.32 22.37 38.36
CA MET A 92 -15.04 22.55 39.63
C MET A 92 -14.12 23.03 40.77
N ALA A 93 -12.83 22.70 40.75
CA ALA A 93 -11.84 23.25 41.67
C ALA A 93 -11.58 24.75 41.41
N GLU A 94 -11.62 25.20 40.15
CA GLU A 94 -11.60 26.64 39.81
C GLU A 94 -12.74 27.44 40.46
N GLN A 95 -13.86 26.79 40.78
CA GLN A 95 -15.02 27.40 41.47
C GLN A 95 -14.87 27.42 43.00
N GLY A 96 -13.73 26.97 43.55
CA GLY A 96 -13.45 27.00 44.99
C GLY A 96 -14.14 25.89 45.78
N VAL A 97 -14.54 24.80 45.13
CA VAL A 97 -15.14 23.63 45.79
C VAL A 97 -14.08 22.91 46.62
N ASP A 98 -14.45 22.52 47.85
CA ASP A 98 -13.54 21.91 48.83
C ASP A 98 -13.05 20.52 48.39
N ALA A 99 -11.81 20.17 48.76
CA ALA A 99 -11.11 18.98 48.28
C ALA A 99 -11.83 17.66 48.65
N GLU A 100 -12.53 17.63 49.79
CA GLU A 100 -13.38 16.50 50.21
C GLU A 100 -14.59 16.31 49.27
N GLN A 101 -15.17 17.38 48.74
CA GLN A 101 -16.32 17.29 47.82
C GLN A 101 -15.91 16.87 46.40
N LEU A 102 -14.67 17.19 45.99
CA LEU A 102 -14.09 16.73 44.73
C LEU A 102 -13.78 15.21 44.79
N SER A 103 -13.28 14.73 45.93
CA SER A 103 -13.06 13.30 46.22
C SER A 103 -14.37 12.49 46.13
N GLU A 104 -15.42 12.90 46.84
CA GLU A 104 -16.70 12.20 46.86
C GLU A 104 -17.43 12.20 45.51
N ARG A 105 -17.39 13.30 44.75
CA ARG A 105 -18.15 13.44 43.49
C ARG A 105 -17.48 12.78 42.29
N PHE A 106 -16.14 12.78 42.25
CA PHE A 106 -15.39 12.33 41.08
C PHE A 106 -14.57 11.06 41.34
N GLY A 107 -14.64 10.51 42.56
CA GLY A 107 -14.00 9.24 42.93
C GLY A 107 -12.47 9.31 42.95
N LEU A 108 -11.90 10.50 43.17
CA LEU A 108 -10.45 10.67 43.34
C LEU A 108 -10.02 10.22 44.73
N SER A 109 -8.80 9.68 44.84
CA SER A 109 -8.19 9.45 46.15
C SER A 109 -8.02 10.78 46.90
N GLU A 110 -8.19 10.79 48.22
CA GLU A 110 -7.98 11.98 49.08
C GLU A 110 -6.60 12.62 48.85
N SER A 111 -5.60 11.78 48.60
CA SER A 111 -4.24 12.21 48.23
C SER A 111 -4.14 12.84 46.83
N GLU A 112 -4.95 12.44 45.86
CA GLU A 112 -4.99 13.02 44.51
C GLU A 112 -5.69 14.39 44.52
N ALA A 113 -6.76 14.54 45.31
CA ALA A 113 -7.44 15.82 45.50
C ALA A 113 -6.54 16.85 46.21
N GLN A 114 -5.79 16.43 47.24
CA GLN A 114 -4.80 17.30 47.89
C GLN A 114 -3.63 17.66 46.96
N LEU A 115 -3.13 16.72 46.14
CA LEU A 115 -2.06 17.02 45.19
C LEU A 115 -2.50 18.09 44.17
N MET A 116 -3.75 18.01 43.70
CA MET A 116 -4.32 18.98 42.76
C MET A 116 -4.40 20.40 43.37
N SER A 117 -4.84 20.52 44.63
CA SER A 117 -4.90 21.81 45.32
C SER A 117 -3.51 22.40 45.57
N MET A 118 -2.52 21.57 45.91
CA MET A 118 -1.12 21.98 46.11
C MET A 118 -0.44 22.41 44.82
N ILE A 119 -0.61 21.67 43.71
CA ILE A 119 -0.07 22.04 42.39
C ILE A 119 -0.62 23.40 41.94
N LYS A 120 -1.91 23.68 42.21
CA LYS A 120 -2.54 24.94 41.82
C LYS A 120 -2.24 26.11 42.74
N GLN A 121 -2.07 25.91 44.06
CA GLN A 121 -1.52 26.96 44.94
C GLN A 121 -0.13 27.39 44.47
N ARG A 122 0.68 26.44 43.99
CA ARG A 122 2.00 26.73 43.40
C ARG A 122 1.91 27.47 42.06
N SER A 123 0.95 27.11 41.19
CA SER A 123 0.78 27.81 39.91
C SER A 123 0.19 29.21 40.06
N ALA A 124 -0.76 29.41 40.99
CA ALA A 124 -1.33 30.72 41.31
C ALA A 124 -0.31 31.65 41.97
N ALA A 125 0.57 31.12 42.82
CA ALA A 125 1.70 31.86 43.40
C ALA A 125 2.82 32.16 42.40
N GLN A 126 2.87 31.47 41.25
CA GLN A 126 3.83 31.75 40.15
C GLN A 126 3.25 32.69 39.08
N ALA A 127 1.96 33.02 39.15
CA ALA A 127 1.28 33.95 38.24
C ALA A 127 1.19 35.40 38.79
N LEU A 128 1.81 35.65 39.94
CA LEU A 128 2.02 36.96 40.58
C LEU A 128 3.52 37.32 40.54
#